data_AF-A0A7W7CGA3-F1
#
_entry.id   AF-A0A7W7CGA3-F1
#
_cell.length_a   1.000
_cell.length_b   1.000
_cell.length_c   1.000
_cell.angle_alpha   90.00
_cell.angle_beta   90.00
_cell.angle_gamma   90.00
#
_symmetry.space_group_name_H-M   'P 1'
#
loop_
_entity.id
_entity.type
_entity.pdbx_description
1 polymer ?
#
loop_
_entity_poly.entity_id
_entity_poly.type
_entity_poly.pdbx_seq_one_letter_code
_entity_poly.pdbx_strand_id
1 'polypeptide(L)'
;MARQFGLLHRLYTECEVEITNIATNGEVVLTERFDVIRRGNWSARFWVCGTFVVRGGRVVLWRDYYDQAAFLGSCLAGVGRVAVAGVRGKR
;
A
#
# COMPACT_ATOMS: atom_id res chain seq x y z
N MET A 1 1.80 0.32 17.84
CA MET A 1 2.09 -0.35 16.55
C MET A 1 1.47 -1.74 16.40
N ALA A 2 1.62 -2.68 17.34
CA ALA A 2 1.14 -4.07 17.16
C ALA A 2 -0.36 -4.21 16.78
N ARG A 3 -1.24 -3.37 17.35
CA ARG A 3 -2.68 -3.37 17.03
C ARG A 3 -3.01 -2.92 15.60
N GLN A 4 -2.29 -1.94 15.07
CA GLN A 4 -2.53 -1.42 13.71
C GLN A 4 -2.11 -2.44 12.65
N PHE A 5 -0.96 -3.08 12.83
CA PHE A 5 -0.52 -4.15 11.93
C PHE A 5 -1.41 -5.41 12.02
N GLY A 6 -1.97 -5.70 13.21
CA GLY A 6 -2.90 -6.82 13.38
C GLY A 6 -4.21 -6.66 12.59
N LEU A 7 -4.73 -5.44 12.43
CA LEU A 7 -5.90 -5.18 11.59
C LEU A 7 -5.54 -5.26 10.11
N LEU A 8 -4.42 -4.67 9.68
CA LEU A 8 -3.96 -4.69 8.29
C LEU A 8 -3.78 -6.12 7.78
N HIS A 9 -3.17 -7.00 8.59
CA HIS A 9 -2.98 -8.42 8.27
C HIS A 9 -4.30 -9.21 8.16
N ARG A 10 -5.42 -8.71 8.69
CA ARG A 10 -6.75 -9.30 8.46
C ARG A 10 -7.40 -8.80 7.17
N LEU A 11 -7.00 -7.63 6.68
CA LEU A 11 -7.63 -6.96 5.54
C LEU A 11 -6.97 -7.34 4.22
N TYR A 12 -5.64 -7.48 4.18
CA TYR A 12 -4.89 -7.96 3.03
C TYR A 12 -3.84 -8.98 3.44
N THR A 13 -3.50 -9.88 2.53
CA THR A 13 -2.54 -10.98 2.75
C THR A 13 -1.17 -10.69 2.17
N GLU A 14 -1.09 -9.79 1.20
CA GLU A 14 0.15 -9.41 0.54
C GLU A 14 0.23 -7.90 0.38
N CYS A 15 1.45 -7.37 0.48
CA CYS A 15 1.79 -5.98 0.22
C CYS A 15 3.06 -5.95 -0.63
N GLU A 16 2.98 -5.30 -1.78
CA GLU A 16 4.10 -5.03 -2.68
C GLU A 16 4.33 -3.53 -2.70
N VAL A 17 5.60 -3.12 -2.69
CA VAL A 17 6.01 -1.72 -2.67
C VAL A 17 6.94 -1.47 -3.84
N GLU A 18 6.53 -0.59 -4.73
CA GLU A 18 7.31 -0.16 -5.89
C GLU A 18 7.80 1.26 -5.68
N ILE A 19 9.08 1.42 -5.31
CA ILE A 19 9.68 2.73 -5.05
C ILE A 19 10.03 3.39 -6.38
N THR A 20 9.45 4.57 -6.62
CA THR A 20 9.72 5.38 -7.80
C THR A 20 10.86 6.35 -7.53
N ASN A 21 10.82 7.06 -6.40
CA ASN A 21 11.88 7.98 -5.98
C ASN A 21 12.23 7.78 -4.51
N ILE A 22 13.51 7.99 -4.18
CA ILE A 22 14.00 7.97 -2.80
C ILE A 22 15.08 9.04 -2.63
N ALA A 23 14.99 9.77 -1.52
CA ALA A 23 15.95 10.81 -1.18
C ALA A 23 16.19 10.84 0.34
N THR A 24 17.36 11.32 0.75
CA THR A 24 17.72 11.44 2.16
C THR A 24 18.12 12.87 2.52
N ASN A 25 17.87 13.26 3.76
CA ASN A 25 18.37 14.47 4.37
C ASN A 25 18.71 14.19 5.84
N GLY A 26 20.00 13.93 6.12
CA GLY A 26 20.44 13.45 7.42
C GLY A 26 19.77 12.13 7.79
N GLU A 27 19.10 12.08 8.93
CA GLU A 27 18.37 10.89 9.41
C GLU A 27 17.00 10.69 8.73
N VAL A 28 16.55 11.66 7.92
CA VAL A 28 15.24 11.61 7.26
C VAL A 28 15.37 10.96 5.88
N VAL A 29 14.48 10.03 5.57
CA VAL A 29 14.34 9.41 4.25
C VAL A 29 12.95 9.70 3.71
N LEU A 30 12.88 10.27 2.51
CA LEU A 30 11.66 10.49 1.77
C LEU A 30 11.52 9.42 0.68
N THR A 31 10.31 8.93 0.49
CA THR A 31 9.98 7.96 -0.56
C THR A 31 8.75 8.44 -1.33
N GLU A 32 8.77 8.25 -2.64
CA GLU A 32 7.60 8.28 -3.50
C GLU A 32 7.46 6.91 -4.13
N ARG A 33 6.28 6.31 -4.01
CA ARG A 33 6.09 4.90 -4.34
C ARG A 33 4.64 4.56 -4.66
N PHE A 34 4.45 3.40 -5.26
CA PHE A 34 3.15 2.75 -5.35
C PHE A 34 3.10 1.54 -4.42
N ASP A 35 2.10 1.50 -3.56
CA ASP A 35 1.82 0.33 -2.74
C ASP A 35 0.68 -0.47 -3.40
N VAL A 36 0.85 -1.78 -3.49
CA VAL A 36 -0.17 -2.73 -3.98
C VAL A 36 -0.52 -3.71 -2.87
N ILE A 37 -1.76 -3.63 -2.40
CA ILE A 37 -2.31 -4.57 -1.42
C ILE A 37 -3.18 -5.61 -2.13
N ARG A 38 -3.10 -6.88 -1.68
CA ARG A 38 -3.87 -7.98 -2.28
C ARG A 38 -4.57 -8.86 -1.25
N ARG A 39 -5.70 -9.43 -1.67
CA ARG A 39 -6.40 -10.51 -0.95
C ARG A 39 -7.05 -11.45 -1.96
N GLY A 40 -6.47 -12.64 -2.12
CA GLY A 40 -6.87 -13.56 -3.18
C GLY A 40 -6.79 -12.87 -4.55
N ASN A 41 -7.86 -12.94 -5.34
CA ASN A 41 -7.91 -12.34 -6.68
C ASN A 41 -8.15 -10.82 -6.69
N TRP A 42 -8.41 -10.21 -5.53
CA TRP A 42 -8.61 -8.77 -5.41
C TRP A 42 -7.28 -8.05 -5.16
N SER A 43 -7.10 -6.88 -5.80
CA SER A 43 -5.95 -6.00 -5.56
C SER A 43 -6.33 -4.54 -5.65
N ALA A 44 -5.64 -3.69 -4.88
CA ALA A 44 -5.69 -2.23 -4.98
C ALA A 44 -4.27 -1.67 -5.03
N ARG A 45 -4.01 -0.79 -6.01
CA ARG A 45 -2.77 -0.03 -6.20
C ARG A 45 -3.02 1.45 -6.00
N PHE A 46 -2.22 2.12 -5.18
CA PHE A 46 -2.34 3.56 -4.91
C PHE A 46 -0.96 4.17 -4.63
N TRP A 47 -0.83 5.47 -4.87
CA TRP A 47 0.43 6.19 -4.64
C TRP A 47 0.57 6.54 -3.15
N VAL A 48 1.81 6.58 -2.68
CA VAL A 48 2.16 6.92 -1.31
C VAL A 48 3.44 7.76 -1.30
N CYS A 49 3.43 8.81 -0.49
CA CYS A 49 4.62 9.59 -0.14
C CYS A 49 4.98 9.30 1.34
N GLY A 50 6.08 8.58 1.55
CA GLY A 50 6.53 8.18 2.88
C GLY A 50 7.63 9.08 3.44
N THR A 51 7.58 9.34 4.74
CA THR A 51 8.65 9.93 5.53
C THR A 51 9.10 8.95 6.60
N PHE A 52 10.39 8.61 6.57
CA PHE A 52 11.04 7.78 7.57
C PHE A 52 12.09 8.59 8.32
N VAL A 53 12.25 8.31 9.61
CA VAL A 53 13.44 8.74 10.37
C VAL A 53 14.18 7.48 10.81
N VAL A 54 15.47 7.40 10.49
CA VAL A 54 16.31 6.24 10.77
C VAL A 54 17.44 6.64 11.72
N ARG A 55 17.50 6.00 12.90
CA ARG A 55 18.53 6.25 13.93
C ARG A 55 19.16 4.94 14.36
N GLY A 56 20.49 4.85 14.34
CA GLY A 56 21.21 3.62 14.71
C GLY A 56 20.75 2.40 13.91
N GLY A 57 20.47 2.58 12.61
CA GLY A 57 19.98 1.52 11.72
C GLY A 57 18.52 1.08 11.96
N ARG A 58 17.76 1.78 12.82
CA ARG A 58 16.36 1.47 13.12
C ARG A 58 15.43 2.59 12.65
N VAL A 59 14.30 2.21 12.06
CA VAL A 59 13.22 3.13 11.73
C VAL A 59 12.52 3.56 13.03
N VAL A 60 12.65 4.83 13.40
CA VAL A 60 12.03 5.42 14.61
C VAL A 60 10.78 6.25 14.29
N LEU A 61 10.62 6.66 13.03
CA LEU A 61 9.37 7.22 12.49
C LEU A 61 9.09 6.54 11.16
N TRP A 62 7.84 6.15 10.96
CA TRP A 62 7.30 5.77 9.66
C TRP A 62 5.94 6.46 9.51
N ARG A 63 5.86 7.41 8.58
CA ARG A 63 4.63 8.14 8.27
C ARG A 63 4.39 8.10 6.77
N ASP A 64 3.20 7.67 6.38
CA ASP A 64 2.79 7.62 4.99
C ASP A 64 1.65 8.60 4.73
N TYR A 65 1.77 9.34 3.63
CA TYR A 65 0.73 10.19 3.08
C TYR A 65 0.23 9.57 1.78
N TYR A 66 -1.09 9.50 1.62
CA TYR A 66 -1.74 9.01 0.42
C TYR A 66 -3.09 9.70 0.29
N ASP A 67 -3.66 9.67 -0.92
CA ASP A 67 -5.01 10.17 -1.15
C ASP A 67 -6.07 9.10 -0.90
N GLN A 68 -7.07 9.45 -0.09
CA GLN A 68 -8.16 8.54 0.25
C GLN A 68 -9.04 8.24 -0.96
N ALA A 69 -9.26 9.22 -1.85
CA ALA A 69 -10.10 9.01 -3.03
C ALA A 69 -9.42 8.03 -4.01
N ALA A 70 -8.12 8.18 -4.24
CA ALA A 70 -7.31 7.27 -5.04
C ALA A 70 -7.32 5.85 -4.46
N PHE A 71 -7.15 5.71 -3.14
CA PHE A 71 -7.23 4.43 -2.47
C PHE A 71 -8.60 3.76 -2.63
N LEU A 72 -9.69 4.47 -2.30
CA LEU A 72 -11.05 3.94 -2.40
C LEU A 72 -11.44 3.62 -3.84
N GLY A 73 -11.08 4.49 -4.79
CA GLY A 73 -11.29 4.25 -6.22
C GLY A 73 -10.57 2.99 -6.71
N SER A 74 -9.33 2.78 -6.27
CA SER A 74 -8.56 1.57 -6.58
C SER A 74 -9.19 0.30 -5.98
N CYS A 75 -9.70 0.39 -4.75
CA CYS A 75 -10.45 -0.69 -4.11
C CYS A 75 -11.71 -1.07 -4.91
N LEU A 76 -12.52 -0.08 -5.30
CA LEU A 76 -13.73 -0.27 -6.10
C LEU A 76 -13.39 -0.88 -7.47
N ALA A 77 -12.36 -0.36 -8.14
CA ALA A 77 -11.89 -0.93 -9.40
C ALA A 77 -11.41 -2.39 -9.25
N GLY A 78 -10.75 -2.72 -8.13
CA GLY A 78 -10.38 -4.09 -7.80
C GLY A 78 -11.59 -5.02 -7.66
N VAL A 79 -12.65 -4.58 -6.98
CA VAL A 79 -13.90 -5.36 -6.87
C VAL A 79 -14.53 -5.57 -8.25
N GLY A 80 -14.61 -4.52 -9.07
CA GLY A 80 -15.13 -4.60 -10.43
C GLY A 80 -14.37 -5.62 -11.30
N ARG A 81 -13.03 -5.63 -11.23
CA ARG A 81 -12.19 -6.61 -11.95
C ARG A 81 -12.50 -8.05 -11.54
N VAL A 82 -12.64 -8.31 -10.24
CA VAL A 82 -13.01 -9.65 -9.72
C VAL A 82 -14.39 -10.07 -10.21
N ALA A 83 -15.38 -9.17 -10.15
CA ALA A 83 -16.74 -9.46 -10.60
C ALA A 83 -16.80 -9.81 -12.10
N VAL A 84 -16.12 -9.02 -12.94
CA VAL A 84 -16.05 -9.26 -14.40
C VAL A 84 -15.37 -10.60 -14.70
N ALA A 85 -14.26 -10.92 -14.03
CA ALA A 85 -13.57 -12.19 -14.19
C ALA A 85 -14.47 -13.37 -13.79
N GLY A 86 -15.21 -13.24 -12.68
CA GLY A 86 -16.16 -14.27 -12.22
C GLY A 86 -17.31 -14.52 -13.19
N VAL A 87 -17.78 -13.51 -13.92
CA VAL A 87 -18.79 -13.66 -14.98
C VAL A 87 -18.18 -14.36 -16.20
N ARG A 88 -16.96 -13.99 -16.60
CA ARG A 88 -16.28 -14.60 -17.75
C ARG A 88 -15.91 -16.07 -17.54
N GLY A 89 -15.49 -16.46 -16.33
CA GLY A 89 -15.14 -17.85 -16.01
C GLY A 89 -16.32 -18.81 -15.85
N LYS A 90 -17.57 -18.32 -15.91
CA LYS A 90 -18.80 -19.13 -15.88
C LYS A 90 -19.37 -19.42 -17.27
N ARG A 91 -18.84 -18.80 -18.33
CA ARG A 91 -19.14 -19.15 -19.73
C ARG A 91 -18.13 -20.17 -20.22
#